data_AF-A0A3P7N0N3-F1
#
_entry.id   AF-A0A3P7N0N3-F1
#
_cell.length_a   1.000
_cell.length_b   1.000
_cell.length_c   1.000
_cell.angle_alpha   90.00
_cell.angle_beta   90.00
_cell.angle_gamma   90.00
#
_symmetry.space_group_name_H-M   'P 1'
#
loop_
_entity.id
_entity.type
_entity.pdbx_description
1 polymer ?
#
loop_
_entity_poly.entity_id
_entity_poly.type
_entity_poly.pdbx_seq_one_letter_code
_entity_poly.pdbx_strand_id
1 'polypeptide(L)'
;MSSTLLRQIRRCKVCFDSNATLVHKVLEKLEYLDFQYSWTFITALFFTATLLTTIGYGNLVPVTWHGRMFCIAYALLGVPLILITVADIGKFLSENIIWLYSRYSKARKNCRNHNYTALPTKDDRNRDGEQLMPKEISTDLYCDKFTKYEALRVEASST
;
A
#
# COMPACT_ATOMS: atom_id res chain seq x y z
N MET A 1 -27.53 0.48 53.72
CA MET A 1 -27.51 -0.88 53.13
C MET A 1 -27.64 -0.92 51.59
N SER A 2 -28.06 0.16 50.91
CA SER A 2 -28.33 0.12 49.44
C SER A 2 -27.08 0.29 48.53
N SER A 3 -26.02 0.97 48.99
CA SER A 3 -24.83 1.31 48.16
C SER A 3 -23.83 0.15 47.97
N THR A 4 -23.83 -0.86 48.85
CA THR A 4 -22.89 -1.99 48.80
C THR A 4 -23.34 -3.08 47.82
N LEU A 5 -24.64 -3.33 47.70
CA LEU A 5 -25.24 -4.27 46.75
C LEU A 5 -25.09 -3.80 45.30
N LEU A 6 -25.26 -2.49 45.04
CA LEU A 6 -25.09 -1.90 43.71
C LEU A 6 -23.63 -1.95 43.22
N ARG A 7 -22.64 -2.06 44.12
CA ARG A 7 -21.23 -2.28 43.76
C ARG A 7 -20.92 -3.74 43.42
N GLN A 8 -21.57 -4.69 44.12
CA GLN A 8 -21.45 -6.12 43.83
C GLN A 8 -22.10 -6.49 42.48
N ILE A 9 -23.29 -5.96 42.19
CA ILE A 9 -23.99 -6.20 40.92
C ILE A 9 -23.22 -5.58 39.73
N ARG A 10 -22.61 -4.39 39.90
CA ARG A 10 -21.77 -3.77 38.86
C ARG A 10 -20.47 -4.55 38.59
N ARG A 11 -19.85 -5.14 39.62
CA ARG A 11 -18.66 -6.01 39.47
C ARG A 11 -18.99 -7.29 38.69
N CYS A 12 -20.11 -7.93 38.99
CA CYS A 12 -20.53 -9.13 38.25
C CYS A 12 -20.87 -8.82 36.79
N LYS A 13 -21.41 -7.63 36.48
CA LYS A 13 -21.70 -7.24 35.09
C LYS A 13 -20.42 -7.02 34.26
N VAL A 14 -19.37 -6.43 34.84
CA VAL A 14 -18.07 -6.23 34.16
C VAL A 14 -17.36 -7.56 33.83
N CYS A 15 -17.41 -8.56 34.73
CA CYS A 15 -16.85 -9.88 34.43
C CYS A 15 -17.68 -10.66 33.40
N PHE A 16 -19.00 -10.50 33.41
CA PHE A 16 -19.88 -11.14 32.41
C PHE A 16 -19.70 -10.50 31.02
N ASP A 17 -19.51 -9.19 30.95
CA ASP A 17 -19.25 -8.44 29.71
C ASP A 17 -17.83 -8.73 29.14
N SER A 18 -16.82 -8.87 30.01
CA SER A 18 -15.48 -9.31 29.60
C SER A 18 -15.45 -10.75 29.07
N ASN A 19 -16.19 -11.68 29.68
CA ASN A 19 -16.28 -13.05 29.19
C ASN A 19 -17.09 -13.13 27.89
N ALA A 20 -18.17 -12.36 27.74
CA ALA A 20 -18.97 -12.32 26.50
C ALA A 20 -18.19 -11.73 25.31
N THR A 21 -17.41 -10.66 25.52
CA THR A 21 -16.53 -10.08 24.48
C THR A 21 -15.33 -10.98 24.15
N LEU A 22 -14.78 -11.71 25.13
CA LEU A 22 -13.77 -12.73 24.88
C LEU A 22 -14.33 -13.89 24.06
N VAL A 23 -15.54 -14.37 24.39
CA VAL A 23 -16.18 -15.47 23.65
C VAL A 23 -16.49 -15.03 22.21
N HIS A 24 -16.95 -13.80 21.98
CA HIS A 24 -17.14 -13.27 20.62
C HIS A 24 -15.83 -13.15 19.84
N LYS A 25 -14.76 -12.64 20.45
CA LYS A 25 -13.43 -12.55 19.81
C LYS A 25 -12.83 -13.93 19.53
N VAL A 26 -13.06 -14.90 20.42
CA VAL A 26 -12.61 -16.29 20.24
C VAL A 26 -13.42 -16.95 19.12
N LEU A 27 -14.73 -16.80 19.09
CA LEU A 27 -15.57 -17.34 18.02
C LEU A 27 -15.24 -16.73 16.65
N GLU A 28 -15.03 -15.41 16.58
CA GLU A 28 -14.59 -14.74 15.35
C GLU A 28 -13.20 -15.23 14.90
N LYS A 29 -12.26 -15.44 15.84
CA LYS A 29 -10.98 -16.07 15.54
C LYS A 29 -11.17 -17.50 15.03
N LEU A 30 -11.99 -18.32 15.69
CA LEU A 30 -12.19 -19.71 15.31
C LEU A 30 -12.82 -19.83 13.91
N GLU A 31 -13.74 -18.94 13.56
CA GLU A 31 -14.33 -18.87 12.21
C GLU A 31 -13.32 -18.38 11.16
N TYR A 32 -12.46 -17.42 11.51
CA TYR A 32 -11.36 -16.98 10.65
C TYR A 32 -10.30 -18.08 10.44
N LEU A 33 -10.03 -18.88 11.47
CA LEU A 33 -9.08 -20.01 11.42
C LEU A 33 -9.63 -21.14 10.54
N ASP A 34 -10.95 -21.40 10.59
CA ASP A 34 -11.61 -22.39 9.72
C ASP A 34 -11.59 -21.96 8.25
N PHE A 35 -11.82 -20.67 7.97
CA PHE A 35 -11.64 -20.12 6.63
C PHE A 35 -10.19 -20.24 6.16
N GLN A 36 -9.19 -20.03 7.03
CA GLN A 36 -7.79 -20.25 6.67
C GLN A 36 -7.47 -21.73 6.41
N TYR A 37 -8.13 -22.69 7.05
CA TYR A 37 -7.82 -24.11 6.87
C TYR A 37 -8.58 -24.76 5.70
N SER A 38 -9.71 -24.18 5.29
CA SER A 38 -10.50 -24.66 4.16
C SER A 38 -9.88 -24.23 2.82
N TRP A 39 -9.65 -25.21 1.92
CA TRP A 39 -9.21 -24.97 0.55
C TRP A 39 -10.37 -24.41 -0.28
N THR A 40 -10.54 -23.10 -0.24
CA THR A 40 -11.47 -22.34 -1.08
C THR A 40 -10.67 -21.60 -2.15
N PHE A 41 -11.35 -21.14 -3.20
CA PHE A 41 -10.68 -20.40 -4.28
C PHE A 41 -9.92 -19.16 -3.76
N ILE A 42 -10.53 -18.42 -2.83
CA ILE A 42 -9.93 -17.22 -2.24
C ILE A 42 -8.70 -17.55 -1.41
N THR A 43 -8.76 -18.61 -0.58
CA THR A 43 -7.62 -18.99 0.29
C THR A 43 -6.48 -19.58 -0.53
N ALA A 44 -6.79 -20.31 -1.61
CA ALA A 44 -5.80 -20.77 -2.58
C ALA A 44 -5.12 -19.60 -3.32
N LEU A 45 -5.88 -18.60 -3.77
CA LEU A 45 -5.30 -17.38 -4.36
C LEU A 45 -4.44 -16.60 -3.37
N PHE A 46 -4.87 -16.50 -2.12
CA PHE A 46 -4.09 -15.84 -1.08
C PHE A 46 -2.79 -16.59 -0.78
N PHE A 47 -2.84 -17.92 -0.73
CA PHE A 47 -1.67 -18.78 -0.61
C PHE A 47 -0.71 -18.59 -1.79
N THR A 48 -1.18 -18.63 -3.04
CA THR A 48 -0.31 -18.45 -4.21
C THR A 48 0.27 -17.04 -4.28
N ALA A 49 -0.52 -16.00 -3.96
CA ALA A 49 -0.05 -14.63 -3.91
C ALA A 49 1.03 -14.43 -2.84
N THR A 50 0.83 -14.95 -1.63
CA THR A 50 1.83 -14.87 -0.53
C THR A 50 3.07 -15.72 -0.79
N LEU A 51 2.94 -16.82 -1.53
CA LEU A 51 4.05 -17.64 -2.03
C LEU A 51 4.87 -16.87 -3.07
N LEU A 52 4.22 -16.24 -4.05
CA LEU A 52 4.89 -15.43 -5.08
C LEU A 52 5.58 -14.19 -4.52
N THR A 53 4.92 -13.52 -3.58
CA THR A 53 5.45 -12.32 -2.92
C THR A 53 6.49 -12.65 -1.84
N THR A 54 6.82 -13.93 -1.65
CA THR A 54 7.78 -14.42 -0.64
C THR A 54 7.45 -14.06 0.81
N ILE A 55 6.20 -13.69 1.10
CA ILE A 55 5.73 -13.43 2.46
C ILE A 55 5.65 -14.75 3.24
N GLY A 56 5.07 -15.78 2.62
CA GLY A 56 5.14 -17.17 3.07
C GLY A 56 4.81 -17.43 4.55
N TYR A 57 3.58 -17.14 5.00
CA TYR A 57 3.17 -17.33 6.40
C TYR A 57 3.28 -18.78 6.92
N GLY A 58 3.30 -19.78 6.02
CA GLY A 58 3.46 -21.19 6.39
C GLY A 58 2.24 -21.87 7.05
N ASN A 59 1.13 -21.15 7.25
CA ASN A 59 -0.09 -21.70 7.87
C ASN A 59 -0.91 -22.60 6.92
N LEU A 60 -0.86 -22.35 5.61
CA LEU A 60 -1.49 -23.19 4.59
C LEU A 60 -0.39 -23.73 3.68
N VAL A 61 -0.14 -25.04 3.70
CA VAL A 61 0.86 -25.68 2.82
C VAL A 61 0.32 -27.04 2.37
N PRO A 62 0.43 -27.40 1.09
CA PRO A 62 0.05 -28.73 0.64
C PRO A 62 0.94 -29.80 1.31
N VAL A 63 0.30 -30.76 1.97
CA VAL A 63 1.00 -31.86 2.66
C VAL A 63 1.46 -32.94 1.67
N THR A 64 0.87 -32.98 0.48
CA THR A 64 1.15 -34.00 -0.55
C THR A 64 2.50 -33.78 -1.24
N TRP A 65 3.17 -34.89 -1.58
CA TRP A 65 4.47 -34.85 -2.28
C TRP A 65 4.40 -34.08 -3.61
N HIS A 66 3.41 -34.41 -4.44
CA HIS A 66 3.21 -33.76 -5.75
C HIS A 66 2.86 -32.27 -5.62
N GLY A 67 2.06 -31.90 -4.63
CA GLY A 67 1.70 -30.49 -4.39
C GLY A 67 2.92 -29.65 -4.01
N ARG A 68 3.82 -30.19 -3.19
CA ARG A 68 5.07 -29.52 -2.82
C ARG A 68 5.98 -29.30 -4.02
N MET A 69 6.13 -30.31 -4.87
CA MET A 69 6.95 -30.19 -6.08
C MET A 69 6.40 -29.12 -7.04
N PHE A 70 5.08 -29.05 -7.20
CA PHE A 70 4.43 -28.00 -7.99
C PHE A 70 4.65 -26.61 -7.39
N CYS A 71 4.51 -26.46 -6.06
CA CYS A 71 4.76 -25.19 -5.38
C CYS A 71 6.20 -24.70 -5.57
N ILE A 72 7.18 -25.60 -5.52
CA ILE A 72 8.60 -25.24 -5.73
C ILE A 72 8.82 -24.78 -7.17
N ALA A 73 8.35 -25.53 -8.16
CA ALA A 73 8.45 -25.15 -9.57
C ALA A 73 7.75 -23.81 -9.86
N TYR A 74 6.57 -23.60 -9.27
CA TYR A 74 5.82 -22.36 -9.38
C TYR A 74 6.55 -21.18 -8.74
N ALA A 75 7.19 -21.36 -7.57
CA ALA A 75 7.97 -20.30 -6.94
C ALA A 75 9.19 -19.91 -7.79
N LEU A 76 9.90 -20.89 -8.37
CA LEU A 76 11.08 -20.63 -9.20
C LEU A 76 10.76 -19.80 -10.44
N LEU A 77 9.63 -20.08 -11.11
CA LEU A 77 9.20 -19.31 -12.29
C LEU A 77 8.46 -18.03 -11.91
N GLY A 78 7.73 -18.05 -10.80
CA GLY A 78 6.86 -16.95 -10.38
C GLY A 78 7.59 -15.75 -9.80
N VAL A 79 8.65 -15.97 -9.01
CA VAL A 79 9.47 -14.90 -8.42
C VAL A 79 10.10 -13.97 -9.47
N PRO A 80 10.78 -14.45 -10.53
CA PRO A 80 11.30 -13.54 -11.55
C PRO A 80 10.17 -12.85 -12.32
N LEU A 81 9.07 -13.56 -12.59
CA LEU A 81 7.94 -13.01 -13.33
C LEU A 81 7.26 -11.86 -12.57
N ILE A 82 7.01 -12.03 -11.28
CA ILE A 82 6.38 -10.99 -10.44
C ILE A 82 7.29 -9.77 -10.29
N LEU A 83 8.61 -9.97 -10.22
CA LEU A 83 9.57 -8.85 -10.16
C LEU A 83 9.53 -8.00 -11.44
N ILE A 84 9.47 -8.64 -12.61
CA ILE A 84 9.38 -7.95 -13.89
C ILE A 84 8.04 -7.21 -14.02
N THR A 85 6.93 -7.86 -13.69
CA THR A 85 5.60 -7.24 -13.80
C THR A 85 5.44 -6.08 -12.82
N VAL A 86 5.93 -6.19 -11.59
CA VAL A 86 5.89 -5.09 -10.62
C VAL A 86 6.72 -3.90 -11.08
N ALA A 87 7.89 -4.14 -11.70
CA ALA A 87 8.71 -3.07 -12.27
C ALA A 87 7.98 -2.34 -13.40
N ASP A 88 7.33 -3.09 -14.29
CA ASP A 88 6.56 -2.54 -15.40
C ASP A 88 5.33 -1.75 -14.90
N ILE A 89 4.56 -2.33 -13.99
CA ILE A 89 3.44 -1.66 -13.32
C ILE A 89 3.89 -0.37 -12.64
N GLY A 90 5.07 -0.36 -12.00
CA GLY A 90 5.65 0.82 -11.38
C GLY A 90 5.93 1.96 -12.38
N LYS A 91 6.41 1.64 -13.58
CA LYS A 91 6.63 2.61 -14.67
C LYS A 91 5.32 3.15 -15.20
N PHE A 92 4.38 2.26 -15.53
CA PHE A 92 3.04 2.64 -15.98
C PHE A 92 2.36 3.54 -14.97
N LEU A 93 2.37 3.20 -13.68
CA LEU A 93 1.79 4.03 -12.63
C LEU A 93 2.45 5.40 -12.59
N SER A 94 3.78 5.47 -12.64
CA SER A 94 4.52 6.73 -12.58
C SER A 94 4.16 7.67 -13.74
N GLU A 95 4.13 7.16 -14.97
CA GLU A 95 3.73 7.94 -16.15
C GLU A 95 2.27 8.40 -16.08
N ASN A 96 1.36 7.50 -15.68
CA ASN A 96 -0.05 7.82 -15.53
C ASN A 96 -0.28 8.86 -14.42
N ILE A 97 0.44 8.77 -13.30
CA ILE A 97 0.37 9.73 -12.20
C ILE A 97 0.93 11.08 -12.63
N ILE A 98 2.05 11.14 -13.36
CA ILE A 98 2.61 12.40 -13.87
C ILE A 98 1.66 13.04 -14.87
N TRP A 99 1.06 12.25 -15.77
CA TRP A 99 0.05 12.74 -16.71
C TRP A 99 -1.18 13.29 -15.97
N LEU A 100 -1.70 12.53 -15.00
CA LEU A 100 -2.85 12.92 -14.19
C LEU A 100 -2.54 14.17 -13.35
N TYR A 101 -1.36 14.23 -12.74
CA TYR A 101 -0.88 15.38 -11.98
C TYR A 101 -0.73 16.61 -12.88
N SER A 102 -0.20 16.45 -14.09
CA SER A 102 -0.08 17.52 -15.09
C SER A 102 -1.45 18.00 -15.57
N ARG A 103 -2.44 17.11 -15.68
CA ARG A 103 -3.82 17.47 -16.03
C ARG A 103 -4.51 18.21 -14.88
N TYR A 104 -4.26 17.78 -13.64
CA TYR A 104 -4.74 18.41 -12.42
C TYR A 104 -4.13 19.81 -12.21
N SER A 105 -2.81 19.94 -12.37
CA SER A 105 -2.08 21.20 -12.22
C SER A 105 -2.45 22.21 -13.31
N LYS A 106 -2.66 21.77 -14.56
CA LYS A 106 -3.17 22.63 -15.65
C LYS A 106 -4.58 23.15 -15.37
N ALA A 107 -5.49 22.30 -14.88
CA ALA A 107 -6.82 22.73 -14.47
C ALA A 107 -6.77 23.75 -13.32
N ARG A 108 -5.87 23.53 -12.34
CA ARG A 108 -5.64 24.45 -11.22
C ARG A 108 -4.99 25.77 -11.66
N LYS A 109 -4.01 25.74 -12.57
CA LYS A 109 -3.33 26.92 -13.15
C LYS A 109 -4.31 27.73 -14.01
N ASN A 110 -5.24 27.10 -14.75
CA ASN A 110 -6.26 27.79 -15.54
C ASN A 110 -7.24 28.61 -14.66
N CYS A 111 -7.62 28.10 -13.49
CA CYS A 111 -8.39 28.89 -12.51
C CYS A 111 -7.55 29.96 -11.79
N ARG A 112 -6.22 29.77 -11.67
CA ARG A 112 -5.33 30.74 -11.03
C ARG A 112 -4.99 31.91 -11.96
N ASN A 113 -4.85 31.68 -13.26
CA ASN A 113 -4.69 32.73 -14.29
C ASN A 113 -5.82 33.75 -14.30
N HIS A 114 -7.05 33.34 -13.95
CA HIS A 114 -8.18 34.28 -13.85
C HIS A 114 -8.14 35.19 -12.60
N ASN A 115 -7.34 34.86 -11.57
CA ASN A 115 -7.18 35.67 -10.36
C ASN A 115 -5.91 36.55 -10.38
N TYR A 116 -5.05 36.46 -11.40
CA TYR A 116 -3.86 37.33 -11.54
C TYR A 116 -4.12 38.63 -12.32
N THR A 117 -5.21 38.70 -13.09
CA THR A 117 -5.59 39.89 -13.88
C THR A 117 -6.36 40.96 -13.09
N ALA A 118 -6.48 40.83 -11.76
CA ALA A 118 -7.31 41.71 -10.92
C ALA A 118 -6.58 42.35 -9.71
N LEU A 119 -5.26 42.53 -9.72
CA LEU A 119 -4.56 43.30 -8.67
C LEU A 119 -3.58 44.33 -9.27
N PRO A 120 -3.91 45.64 -9.28
CA PRO A 120 -2.94 46.69 -9.55
C PRO A 120 -2.31 47.17 -8.24
N THR A 121 -1.03 46.87 -7.99
CA THR A 121 -0.29 47.49 -6.88
C THR A 121 1.12 47.90 -7.29
N LYS A 122 1.19 49.18 -7.67
CA LYS A 122 2.20 50.21 -7.39
C LYS A 122 3.65 49.79 -7.05
N ASP A 123 4.52 50.45 -7.82
CA ASP A 123 5.77 51.13 -7.44
C ASP A 123 7.09 50.40 -7.64
N ASP A 124 8.00 51.13 -8.26
CA ASP A 124 9.32 50.75 -8.73
C ASP A 124 10.35 50.70 -7.58
N ARG A 125 11.43 49.94 -7.84
CA ARG A 125 12.80 50.02 -7.27
C ARG A 125 13.23 48.91 -6.29
N ASN A 126 14.06 48.03 -6.85
CA ASN A 126 15.25 47.41 -6.26
C ASN A 126 15.11 46.82 -4.84
N ARG A 127 14.88 45.50 -4.74
CA ARG A 127 15.29 44.72 -3.57
C ARG A 127 15.40 43.23 -3.89
N ASP A 128 16.64 42.76 -3.99
CA ASP A 128 17.17 41.55 -3.37
C ASP A 128 16.15 40.54 -2.77
N GLY A 129 16.17 39.31 -3.30
CA GLY A 129 15.64 38.13 -2.60
C GLY A 129 14.39 37.49 -3.19
N GLU A 130 14.49 36.87 -4.37
CA GLU A 130 13.45 35.94 -4.83
C GLU A 130 13.71 34.53 -4.27
N GLN A 131 13.22 34.29 -3.05
CA GLN A 131 13.14 32.93 -2.49
C GLN A 131 11.79 32.72 -1.82
N LEU A 132 10.86 32.08 -2.56
CA LEU A 132 9.79 31.16 -2.11
C LEU A 132 8.79 30.99 -3.29
N MET A 133 8.58 29.85 -3.96
CA MET A 133 9.02 28.47 -3.85
C MET A 133 8.98 27.85 -5.26
N PRO A 134 10.07 27.29 -5.80
CA PRO A 134 9.98 26.43 -6.97
C PRO A 134 9.57 25.02 -6.52
N LYS A 135 8.26 24.72 -6.48
CA LYS A 135 7.76 23.33 -6.34
C LYS A 135 7.50 22.64 -7.70
N GLU A 136 8.25 23.04 -8.73
CA GLU A 136 8.24 22.38 -10.05
C GLU A 136 9.61 21.74 -10.39
N ILE A 137 10.51 21.54 -9.41
CA ILE A 137 11.85 20.94 -9.63
C ILE A 137 11.89 19.43 -9.27
N SER A 138 10.90 18.90 -8.55
CA SER A 138 10.98 17.52 -8.04
C SER A 138 10.56 16.44 -9.05
N THR A 139 9.74 16.76 -10.05
CA THR A 139 9.26 15.79 -11.04
C THR A 139 10.27 15.55 -12.16
N ASP A 140 10.94 16.61 -12.61
CA ASP A 140 11.83 16.54 -13.77
C ASP A 140 13.17 15.88 -13.41
N LEU A 141 13.65 16.12 -12.18
CA LEU A 141 14.84 15.45 -11.64
C LEU A 141 14.60 13.96 -11.30
N TYR A 142 13.34 13.55 -11.09
CA TYR A 142 12.99 12.16 -10.81
C TYR A 142 12.95 11.31 -12.08
N CYS A 143 12.40 11.86 -13.17
CA CYS A 143 12.42 11.22 -14.48
C CYS A 143 13.85 10.92 -14.96
N ASP A 144 14.74 11.93 -14.89
CA ASP A 144 16.14 11.78 -15.33
C ASP A 144 16.94 10.79 -14.46
N LYS A 145 16.74 10.80 -13.14
CA LYS A 145 17.34 9.80 -12.26
C LYS A 145 16.83 8.39 -12.54
N PHE A 146 15.53 8.21 -12.73
CA PHE A 146 14.93 6.87 -12.91
C PHE A 146 15.42 6.19 -14.20
N THR A 147 15.48 6.93 -15.32
CA THR A 147 16.05 6.41 -16.58
C THR A 147 17.51 5.98 -16.42
N LYS A 148 18.29 6.70 -15.60
CA LYS A 148 19.68 6.35 -15.28
C LYS A 148 19.82 5.12 -14.39
N TYR A 149 18.91 4.91 -13.44
CA TYR A 149 18.89 3.69 -12.60
C TYR A 149 18.46 2.44 -13.38
N GLU A 150 17.58 2.59 -14.36
CA GLU A 150 17.16 1.52 -15.28
C GLU A 150 18.30 1.06 -16.20
N ALA A 151 19.05 1.99 -16.79
CA ALA A 151 20.21 1.67 -17.64
C ALA A 151 21.30 0.90 -16.85
N LEU A 152 21.55 1.28 -15.59
CA LEU A 152 22.52 0.59 -14.74
C LEU A 152 22.06 -0.79 -14.27
N ARG A 153 20.75 -1.04 -14.17
CA ARG A 153 20.21 -2.33 -13.74
C ARG A 153 20.28 -3.41 -14.84
N VAL A 154 20.11 -3.02 -16.10
CA VAL A 154 20.27 -3.91 -17.26
C VAL A 154 21.73 -4.33 -17.43
N GLU A 155 22.66 -3.40 -17.21
CA GLU A 155 24.10 -3.67 -17.25
C GLU A 155 24.54 -4.65 -16.14
N ALA A 156 24.00 -4.51 -14.92
CA ALA A 156 24.36 -5.33 -13.76
C ALA A 156 23.73 -6.74 -13.72
N SER A 157 22.73 -7.03 -14.55
CA SER A 157 22.19 -8.40 -14.73
C SER A 157 22.86 -9.18 -15.86
N SER A 158 23.74 -8.53 -16.63
CA SER A 158 24.43 -9.11 -17.79
C SER A 158 25.89 -9.50 -17.50
N THR A 159 26.34 -9.34 -16.25
CA THR A 159 27.64 -9.77 -15.69
C THR A 159 27.41 -10.68 -14.50
#